data_AF-A0A966BGC3-F1
#
_entry.id   AF-A0A966BGC3-F1
#
_cell.length_a   1.000
_cell.length_b   1.000
_cell.length_c   1.000
_cell.angle_alpha   90.00
_cell.angle_beta   90.00
_cell.angle_gamma   90.00
#
_symmetry.space_group_name_H-M   'P 1'
#
loop_
_entity.id
_entity.type
_entity.pdbx_description
1 polymer ?
#
loop_
_entity_poly.entity_id
_entity_poly.type
_entity_poly.pdbx_seq_one_letter_code
_entity_poly.pdbx_strand_id
1 'polypeptide(L)'
;MKSSNAFLRLLALLFAFSMIAAACGSDSDSDSSSSDASSSSSEAAEAEAEEEEDTGGTLSQDAIEKAVSGEDDGAEEEAASDCPVDRSTVEGIFAEADCGRDEIIAMITAKMDAGEWGVNSDNHLIGPSGMEVDLNACPADWSNTTRLTDTQLRFGQTTVQSGNLAAYGNLSLGMQIYFDYVNSLDVLSGRDIEFIIKDDGYVAAQTIEYVDELIESENVFLLQGLGSPNGLAVYDKINDECIPHPFYLSGHPAWGDPVNHPWTTSRQMSYSTEAMLWGTWIKTNLADQLPVTVAGLVMDNDFGLAYEMGFEAYAENNPDVVKEYLPVRHDPAAPTLTNEVTTISAFDPDVF
;
A
#
# COMPACT_ATOMS: atom_id res chain seq x y z
N MET A 1 -15.33 12.72 -55.20
CA MET A 1 -14.08 12.71 -54.41
C MET A 1 -14.18 11.58 -53.39
N LYS A 2 -13.56 10.43 -53.68
CA LYS A 2 -13.62 9.21 -52.86
C LYS A 2 -12.31 8.45 -53.07
N SER A 3 -11.26 8.85 -52.35
CA SER A 3 -9.95 8.20 -52.33
C SER A 3 -9.12 8.78 -51.17
N SER A 4 -9.15 8.13 -50.00
CA SER A 4 -8.22 8.43 -48.90
C SER A 4 -8.05 7.23 -47.95
N ASN A 5 -9.03 6.34 -47.84
CA ASN A 5 -8.97 5.23 -46.87
C ASN A 5 -8.15 3.98 -47.28
N ALA A 6 -7.62 3.92 -48.51
CA ALA A 6 -6.79 2.78 -48.95
C ALA A 6 -5.31 2.94 -48.56
N PHE A 7 -4.81 4.18 -48.43
CA PHE A 7 -3.41 4.45 -48.14
C PHE A 7 -3.08 4.29 -46.65
N LEU A 8 -4.01 4.68 -45.76
CA LEU A 8 -3.86 4.47 -44.30
C LEU A 8 -3.87 2.99 -43.91
N ARG A 9 -4.65 2.16 -44.61
CA ARG A 9 -4.70 0.71 -44.34
C ARG A 9 -3.43 -0.01 -44.79
N LEU A 10 -2.74 0.51 -45.81
CA LEU A 10 -1.44 0.01 -46.25
C LEU A 10 -0.31 0.42 -45.29
N LEU A 11 -0.41 1.61 -44.67
CA LEU A 11 0.56 2.08 -43.68
C LEU A 11 0.46 1.30 -42.35
N ALA A 12 -0.75 0.94 -41.93
CA ALA A 12 -0.98 0.14 -40.71
C ALA A 12 -0.51 -1.32 -40.84
N LEU A 13 -0.48 -1.88 -42.06
CA LEU A 13 0.06 -3.23 -42.33
C LEU A 13 1.59 -3.25 -42.47
N LEU A 14 2.24 -2.12 -42.73
CA LEU A 14 3.70 -2.01 -42.85
C LEU A 14 4.42 -1.82 -41.51
N PHE A 15 3.71 -1.45 -40.44
CA PHE A 15 4.28 -1.39 -39.08
C PHE A 15 4.19 -2.72 -38.32
N ALA A 16 3.42 -3.69 -38.84
CA ALA A 16 3.22 -5.00 -38.20
C ALA A 16 4.22 -6.09 -38.68
N PHE A 17 5.30 -5.73 -39.39
CA PHE A 17 6.23 -6.71 -39.97
C PHE A 17 7.73 -6.42 -39.76
N SER A 18 8.10 -5.73 -38.69
CA SER A 18 9.50 -5.64 -38.27
C SER A 18 9.65 -5.79 -36.76
N MET A 19 9.73 -7.04 -36.29
CA MET A 19 10.53 -7.48 -35.13
C MET A 19 10.36 -9.00 -34.94
N ILE A 20 10.93 -9.78 -35.88
CA ILE A 20 11.32 -11.18 -35.64
C ILE A 20 12.66 -11.41 -36.33
N ALA A 21 13.71 -11.51 -35.52
CA ALA A 21 14.99 -12.22 -35.71
C ALA A 21 15.93 -11.73 -34.59
N ALA A 22 16.76 -12.51 -33.90
CA ALA A 22 16.98 -13.93 -33.77
C ALA A 22 18.05 -14.05 -32.66
N ALA A 23 17.86 -14.93 -31.68
CA ALA A 23 18.97 -15.48 -30.89
C ALA A 23 18.51 -16.74 -30.13
N CYS A 24 18.22 -17.80 -30.89
CA CYS A 24 18.54 -19.15 -30.43
C CYS A 24 19.97 -19.41 -30.88
N GLY A 25 20.87 -19.69 -29.92
CA GLY A 25 22.15 -20.32 -30.15
C GLY A 25 22.25 -21.48 -29.18
N SER A 26 22.16 -22.71 -29.70
CA SER A 26 22.29 -23.96 -28.97
C SER A 26 23.69 -24.58 -29.15
N ASP A 27 24.11 -25.25 -28.08
CA ASP A 27 25.05 -26.37 -27.96
C ASP A 27 26.58 -26.15 -28.03
N SER A 28 27.26 -26.38 -26.91
CA SER A 28 28.08 -27.60 -26.72
C SER A 28 28.69 -27.73 -25.30
N ASP A 29 28.38 -28.88 -24.69
CA ASP A 29 29.03 -29.70 -23.65
C ASP A 29 30.34 -29.24 -22.97
N SER A 30 30.39 -29.34 -21.63
CA SER A 30 31.16 -30.40 -20.92
C SER A 30 31.18 -30.25 -19.39
N ASP A 31 30.73 -31.32 -18.74
CA ASP A 31 31.25 -32.01 -17.55
C ASP A 31 31.49 -31.30 -16.18
N SER A 32 30.75 -31.86 -15.22
CA SER A 32 31.21 -32.37 -13.91
C SER A 32 31.45 -31.38 -12.77
N SER A 33 30.61 -31.45 -11.74
CA SER A 33 30.91 -32.28 -10.55
C SER A 33 29.80 -32.16 -9.50
N SER A 34 29.25 -33.32 -9.15
CA SER A 34 28.40 -33.54 -8.00
C SER A 34 29.19 -33.35 -6.71
N SER A 35 28.59 -32.67 -5.73
CA SER A 35 28.93 -32.91 -4.33
C SER A 35 27.64 -33.01 -3.53
N ASP A 36 27.29 -34.25 -3.22
CA ASP A 36 26.39 -34.60 -2.14
C ASP A 36 26.99 -34.13 -0.82
N ALA A 37 26.22 -33.43 0.00
CA ALA A 37 26.45 -33.34 1.42
C ALA A 37 25.11 -33.53 2.15
N SER A 38 25.09 -34.60 2.91
CA SER A 38 23.98 -35.18 3.64
C SER A 38 23.38 -34.26 4.70
N SER A 39 22.07 -34.44 4.87
CA SER A 39 21.26 -34.17 6.05
C SER A 39 21.99 -34.34 7.39
N SER A 40 21.76 -33.38 8.30
CA SER A 40 21.78 -33.61 9.74
C SER A 40 20.56 -32.91 10.33
N SER A 41 19.45 -33.65 10.42
CA SER A 41 18.32 -33.32 11.27
C SER A 41 18.59 -33.83 12.68
N SER A 42 18.46 -32.96 13.68
CA SER A 42 18.38 -33.35 15.09
C SER A 42 17.37 -32.44 15.81
N GLU A 43 16.21 -33.03 16.07
CA GLU A 43 15.34 -32.92 17.27
C GLU A 43 15.18 -31.58 17.99
N ALA A 44 13.95 -31.09 18.06
CA ALA A 44 13.24 -30.72 19.30
C ALA A 44 11.77 -30.39 18.92
N ALA A 45 10.83 -31.30 19.19
CA ALA A 45 9.94 -31.23 20.36
C ALA A 45 8.87 -30.14 20.21
N GLU A 46 7.71 -30.59 19.75
CA GLU A 46 6.44 -29.86 19.72
C GLU A 46 6.15 -29.22 21.08
N ALA A 47 6.04 -27.90 21.08
CA ALA A 47 5.28 -27.14 22.04
C ALA A 47 4.35 -26.26 21.20
N GLU A 48 3.08 -26.67 21.10
CA GLU A 48 2.01 -25.82 20.61
C GLU A 48 1.86 -24.67 21.61
N ALA A 49 2.46 -23.53 21.27
CA ALA A 49 1.93 -22.24 21.63
C ALA A 49 1.19 -21.77 20.38
N GLU A 50 -0.13 -21.60 20.49
CA GLU A 50 -0.85 -20.70 19.59
C GLU A 50 -0.27 -19.31 19.84
N GLU A 51 0.77 -18.96 19.10
CA GLU A 51 1.07 -17.57 18.82
C GLU A 51 -0.05 -17.14 17.87
N GLU A 52 -1.00 -16.36 18.37
CA GLU A 52 -1.74 -15.47 17.48
C GLU A 52 -0.67 -14.71 16.72
N GLU A 53 -0.49 -15.00 15.42
CA GLU A 53 0.31 -14.14 14.58
C GLU A 53 -0.29 -12.75 14.74
N ASP A 54 0.49 -11.85 15.35
CA ASP A 54 0.17 -10.44 15.46
C ASP A 54 0.07 -9.91 14.03
N THR A 55 -1.10 -10.07 13.42
CA THR A 55 -1.41 -9.52 12.10
C THR A 55 -1.59 -8.02 12.31
N GLY A 56 -0.50 -7.33 12.64
CA GLY A 56 -0.46 -5.90 12.88
C GLY A 56 -1.28 -5.19 11.81
N GLY A 57 -2.19 -4.30 12.23
CA GLY A 57 -3.07 -3.56 11.34
C GLY A 57 -4.35 -4.26 10.85
N THR A 58 -4.60 -5.52 11.20
CA THR A 58 -5.86 -6.21 10.84
C THR A 58 -6.87 -6.16 11.98
N LEU A 59 -8.12 -5.79 11.69
CA LEU A 59 -9.20 -5.79 12.69
C LEU A 59 -9.63 -7.22 13.04
N SER A 60 -9.98 -7.48 14.30
CA SER A 60 -10.58 -8.77 14.68
C SER A 60 -11.95 -8.95 14.03
N GLN A 61 -12.35 -10.21 13.81
CA GLN A 61 -13.67 -10.52 13.26
C GLN A 61 -14.80 -9.92 14.10
N ASP A 62 -14.72 -9.99 15.44
CA ASP A 62 -15.71 -9.39 16.33
C ASP A 62 -15.82 -7.87 16.15
N ALA A 63 -14.69 -7.17 15.99
CA ALA A 63 -14.68 -5.73 15.75
C ALA A 63 -15.33 -5.39 14.40
N ILE A 64 -15.08 -6.20 13.38
CA ILE A 64 -15.68 -6.07 12.05
C ILE A 64 -17.20 -6.31 12.10
N GLU A 65 -17.64 -7.41 12.72
CA GLU A 65 -19.08 -7.74 12.83
C GLU A 65 -19.82 -6.66 13.62
N LYS A 66 -19.23 -6.16 14.70
CA LYS A 66 -19.79 -5.04 15.46
C LYS A 66 -19.92 -3.79 14.59
N ALA A 67 -18.86 -3.39 13.88
CA ALA A 67 -18.89 -2.22 12.99
C ALA A 67 -19.94 -2.36 11.88
N VAL A 68 -20.09 -3.55 11.29
CA VAL A 68 -21.08 -3.83 10.23
C VAL A 68 -22.51 -3.82 10.77
N SER A 69 -22.73 -4.32 11.99
CA SER A 69 -24.05 -4.37 12.61
C SER A 69 -24.62 -2.98 12.96
N GLY A 70 -23.76 -1.96 13.02
CA GLY A 70 -24.14 -0.62 13.48
C GLY A 70 -24.46 -0.57 14.98
N GLU A 71 -24.05 -1.59 15.74
CA GLU A 71 -24.10 -1.56 17.20
C GLU A 71 -23.08 -0.52 17.70
N ASP A 72 -23.63 0.68 17.95
CA ASP A 72 -22.94 1.87 18.47
C ASP A 72 -21.82 1.50 19.45
N ASP A 73 -20.59 1.70 18.99
CA ASP A 73 -19.37 1.41 19.71
C ASP A 73 -19.12 2.40 20.85
N GLY A 74 -19.94 3.46 20.96
CA GLY A 74 -19.61 4.60 21.81
C GLY A 74 -18.30 5.25 21.37
N ALA A 75 -17.91 5.07 20.10
CA ALA A 75 -16.84 5.84 19.49
C ALA A 75 -17.20 7.31 19.67
N GLU A 76 -16.25 8.08 20.21
CA GLU A 76 -16.42 9.52 20.34
C GLU A 76 -16.87 10.06 18.98
N GLU A 77 -18.06 10.67 18.92
CA GLU A 77 -18.48 11.40 17.72
C GLU A 77 -17.30 12.31 17.35
N GLU A 78 -16.66 12.04 16.21
CA GLU A 78 -15.74 12.98 15.57
C GLU A 78 -16.38 14.35 15.69
N ALA A 79 -15.73 15.25 16.44
CA ALA A 79 -16.33 16.54 16.77
C ALA A 79 -16.80 17.16 15.46
N ALA A 80 -18.12 17.37 15.34
CA ALA A 80 -18.71 17.83 14.10
C ALA A 80 -18.00 19.11 13.65
N SER A 81 -17.29 19.03 12.54
CA SER A 81 -16.56 20.17 11.97
C SER A 81 -17.55 21.27 11.63
N ASP A 82 -17.23 22.51 11.98
CA ASP A 82 -18.05 23.68 11.66
C ASP A 82 -17.84 24.12 10.19
N CYS A 83 -17.04 23.36 9.43
CA CYS A 83 -16.70 23.69 8.06
C CYS A 83 -17.88 23.60 7.09
N PRO A 84 -17.96 24.52 6.11
CA PRO A 84 -19.02 24.51 5.11
C PRO A 84 -18.91 23.24 4.26
N VAL A 85 -20.02 22.50 4.14
CA VAL A 85 -20.11 21.32 3.28
C VAL A 85 -20.87 21.68 2.00
N ASP A 86 -20.14 21.95 0.92
CA ASP A 86 -20.69 22.05 -0.44
C ASP A 86 -19.83 21.25 -1.42
N ARG A 87 -20.18 19.98 -1.60
CA ARG A 87 -19.51 19.09 -2.55
C ARG A 87 -20.11 19.14 -3.96
N SER A 88 -21.01 20.09 -4.23
CA SER A 88 -21.61 20.25 -5.57
C SER A 88 -20.75 21.09 -6.53
N THR A 89 -19.77 21.82 -6.01
CA THR A 89 -18.85 22.66 -6.76
C THR A 89 -17.40 22.38 -6.36
N VAL A 90 -16.46 22.66 -7.26
CA VAL A 90 -15.02 22.52 -6.96
C VAL A 90 -14.59 23.55 -5.92
N GLU A 91 -15.13 24.77 -6.01
CA GLU A 91 -14.91 25.83 -5.04
C GLU A 91 -15.40 25.46 -3.65
N GLY A 92 -16.56 24.80 -3.55
CA GLY A 92 -17.09 24.32 -2.28
C GLY A 92 -16.24 23.20 -1.67
N ILE A 93 -15.72 22.28 -2.48
CA ILE A 93 -14.76 21.25 -2.02
C ILE A 93 -13.48 21.88 -1.49
N PHE A 94 -12.92 22.87 -2.20
CA PHE A 94 -11.73 23.57 -1.73
C PHE A 94 -12.00 24.41 -0.48
N ALA A 95 -13.17 25.03 -0.36
CA ALA A 95 -13.55 25.77 0.84
C ALA A 95 -13.72 24.84 2.07
N GLU A 96 -14.31 23.65 1.88
CA GLU A 96 -14.39 22.61 2.91
C GLU A 96 -12.98 22.18 3.35
N ALA A 97 -12.08 21.90 2.39
CA ALA A 97 -10.72 21.48 2.65
C ALA A 97 -9.85 22.56 3.32
N ASP A 98 -10.01 23.83 2.91
CA ASP A 98 -9.32 24.97 3.51
C ASP A 98 -9.72 25.17 4.96
N CYS A 99 -11.03 25.15 5.23
CA CYS A 99 -11.53 25.25 6.60
C CYS A 99 -11.06 24.07 7.48
N GLY A 100 -11.16 22.84 6.97
CA GLY A 100 -10.71 21.67 7.73
C GLY A 100 -9.21 21.71 8.02
N ARG A 101 -8.39 22.22 7.09
CA ARG A 101 -6.96 22.45 7.32
C ARG A 101 -6.73 23.47 8.44
N ASP A 102 -7.48 24.57 8.47
CA ASP A 102 -7.35 25.58 9.53
C ASP A 102 -7.74 25.02 10.90
N GLU A 103 -8.81 24.21 10.98
CA GLU A 103 -9.21 23.51 12.21
C GLU A 103 -8.12 22.54 12.69
N ILE A 104 -7.55 21.74 11.78
CA ILE A 104 -6.45 20.81 12.10
C ILE A 104 -5.21 21.56 12.59
N ILE A 105 -4.81 22.65 11.92
CA ILE A 105 -3.65 23.47 12.33
C ILE A 105 -3.86 24.06 13.72
N ALA A 106 -5.06 24.62 13.97
CA ALA A 106 -5.39 25.20 15.27
C ALA A 106 -5.35 24.15 16.39
N MET A 107 -5.89 22.96 16.13
CA MET A 107 -5.88 21.84 17.05
C MET A 107 -4.46 21.35 17.36
N ILE A 108 -3.64 21.09 16.34
CA ILE A 108 -2.25 20.66 16.52
C ILE A 108 -1.46 21.72 17.30
N THR A 109 -1.62 22.99 16.95
CA THR A 109 -0.90 24.10 17.61
C THR A 109 -1.30 24.22 19.07
N ALA A 110 -2.60 24.15 19.39
CA ALA A 110 -3.07 24.21 20.78
C ALA A 110 -2.52 23.05 21.62
N LYS A 111 -2.47 21.84 21.06
CA LYS A 111 -1.89 20.66 21.73
C LYS A 111 -0.39 20.78 21.95
N MET A 112 0.34 21.32 20.97
CA MET A 112 1.77 21.60 21.10
C MET A 112 2.06 22.69 22.14
N ASP A 113 1.30 23.79 22.13
CA ASP A 113 1.44 24.90 23.09
C ASP A 113 1.12 24.47 24.53
N ALA A 114 0.19 23.53 24.69
CA ALA A 114 -0.12 22.91 25.98
C ALA A 114 0.94 21.90 26.46
N GLY A 115 1.90 21.54 25.59
CA GLY A 115 2.89 20.49 25.85
C GLY A 115 2.30 19.08 25.85
N GLU A 116 1.10 18.90 25.30
CA GLU A 116 0.45 17.60 25.16
C GLU A 116 1.05 16.81 23.99
N TRP A 117 1.38 17.49 22.89
CA TRP A 117 2.02 16.92 21.70
C TRP A 117 3.37 17.59 21.40
N GLY A 118 4.20 16.90 20.62
CA GLY A 118 5.53 17.36 20.22
C GLY A 118 6.64 16.57 20.89
N VAL A 119 7.88 17.07 20.79
CA VAL A 119 9.05 16.39 21.35
C VAL A 119 9.21 16.79 22.83
N ASN A 120 9.21 15.80 23.71
CA ASN A 120 9.37 16.01 25.15
C ASN A 120 10.86 16.14 25.57
N SER A 121 11.12 16.31 26.87
CA SER A 121 12.49 16.46 27.42
C SER A 121 13.35 15.20 27.31
N ASP A 122 12.74 14.04 27.15
CA ASP A 122 13.40 12.74 27.00
C ASP A 122 13.63 12.39 25.52
N ASN A 123 13.36 13.33 24.61
CA ASN A 123 13.50 13.20 23.17
C ASN A 123 12.52 12.17 22.56
N HIS A 124 11.31 12.05 23.11
CA HIS A 124 10.24 11.27 22.51
C HIS A 124 9.22 12.20 21.84
N LEU A 125 8.78 11.84 20.63
CA LEU A 125 7.69 12.50 19.93
C LEU A 125 6.36 11.96 20.43
N ILE A 126 5.56 12.80 21.06
CA ILE A 126 4.23 12.47 21.59
C ILE A 126 3.15 13.04 20.67
N GLY A 127 2.14 12.23 20.37
CA GLY A 127 1.05 12.56 19.46
C GLY A 127 -0.34 12.17 20.00
N PRO A 128 -1.37 12.22 19.14
CA PRO A 128 -2.72 11.80 19.48
C PRO A 128 -2.78 10.33 19.89
N SER A 129 -3.83 9.96 20.63
CA SER A 129 -4.20 8.55 20.91
C SER A 129 -3.08 7.68 21.51
N GLY A 130 -2.18 8.28 22.29
CA GLY A 130 -1.05 7.56 22.89
C GLY A 130 0.10 7.26 21.94
N MET A 131 0.12 7.85 20.73
CA MET A 131 1.27 7.78 19.83
C MET A 131 2.52 8.32 20.52
N GLU A 132 3.56 7.50 20.54
CA GLU A 132 4.87 7.83 21.08
C GLU A 132 5.97 7.22 20.20
N VAL A 133 6.95 8.03 19.81
CA VAL A 133 8.12 7.59 19.04
C VAL A 133 9.38 8.00 19.77
N ASP A 134 10.23 7.03 20.14
CA ASP A 134 11.53 7.30 20.76
C ASP A 134 12.53 7.78 19.70
N LEU A 135 12.82 9.08 19.67
CA LEU A 135 13.76 9.65 18.70
C LEU A 135 15.22 9.34 19.05
N ASN A 136 15.49 8.76 20.23
CA ASN A 136 16.82 8.26 20.57
C ASN A 136 17.18 6.98 19.83
N ALA A 137 16.18 6.29 19.24
CA ALA A 137 16.39 5.12 18.38
C ALA A 137 16.86 5.52 16.96
N CYS A 138 16.74 6.79 16.58
CA CYS A 138 17.15 7.28 15.27
C CYS A 138 18.68 7.38 15.09
N PRO A 139 19.18 7.45 13.85
CA PRO A 139 20.60 7.64 13.58
C PRO A 139 21.18 8.86 14.31
N ALA A 140 22.45 8.78 14.71
CA ALA A 140 23.07 9.80 15.56
C ALA A 140 23.16 11.21 14.92
N ASP A 141 23.07 11.29 13.59
CA ASP A 141 23.05 12.51 12.79
C ASP A 141 21.62 12.94 12.39
N TRP A 142 20.59 12.22 12.83
CA TRP A 142 19.20 12.56 12.60
C TRP A 142 18.80 13.83 13.34
N SER A 143 17.97 14.65 12.69
CA SER A 143 17.21 15.72 13.33
C SER A 143 15.92 15.96 12.55
N ASN A 144 14.89 16.42 13.27
CA ASN A 144 13.59 16.81 12.71
C ASN A 144 13.67 18.00 11.73
N THR A 145 14.84 18.59 11.50
CA THR A 145 15.07 19.66 10.53
C THR A 145 16.20 19.38 9.53
N THR A 146 16.98 18.31 9.68
CA THR A 146 18.21 18.07 8.87
C THR A 146 17.95 18.07 7.36
N ARG A 147 16.73 17.69 6.94
CA ARG A 147 16.33 17.55 5.54
C ARG A 147 15.42 18.68 5.03
N LEU A 148 15.27 19.75 5.82
CA LEU A 148 14.56 20.97 5.42
C LEU A 148 15.55 22.02 4.92
N THR A 149 15.36 22.54 3.71
CA THR A 149 16.16 23.66 3.18
C THR A 149 15.40 24.97 3.32
N ASP A 150 16.10 26.08 3.51
CA ASP A 150 15.50 27.41 3.74
C ASP A 150 14.38 27.79 2.74
N THR A 151 14.42 27.24 1.53
CA THR A 151 13.47 27.55 0.44
C THR A 151 12.67 26.36 -0.08
N GLN A 152 12.97 25.13 0.33
CA GLN A 152 12.32 23.93 -0.20
C GLN A 152 12.10 22.85 0.86
N LEU A 153 10.96 22.17 0.73
CA LEU A 153 10.66 20.88 1.35
C LEU A 153 10.60 19.84 0.24
N ARG A 154 11.53 18.88 0.28
CA ARG A 154 11.60 17.82 -0.74
C ARG A 154 10.75 16.63 -0.35
N PHE A 155 9.84 16.24 -1.22
CA PHE A 155 8.98 15.07 -1.09
C PHE A 155 9.43 14.06 -2.13
N GLY A 156 9.93 12.89 -1.70
CA GLY A 156 10.25 11.78 -2.57
C GLY A 156 9.08 10.81 -2.75
N GLN A 157 8.87 10.30 -3.95
CA GLN A 157 7.94 9.20 -4.20
C GLN A 157 8.53 8.16 -5.15
N THR A 158 8.48 6.90 -4.75
CA THR A 158 8.64 5.78 -5.69
C THR A 158 7.27 5.27 -6.13
N THR A 159 7.07 5.09 -7.43
CA THR A 159 5.77 4.70 -7.96
C THR A 159 5.91 4.06 -9.32
N VAL A 160 4.79 3.62 -9.89
CA VAL A 160 4.73 3.02 -11.22
C VAL A 160 4.18 4.01 -12.25
N GLN A 161 5.05 4.47 -13.14
CA GLN A 161 4.70 5.33 -14.29
C GLN A 161 4.86 4.61 -15.64
N SER A 162 5.43 3.42 -15.65
CA SER A 162 5.59 2.57 -16.84
C SER A 162 5.12 1.13 -16.60
N GLY A 163 5.15 0.31 -17.66
CA GLY A 163 4.70 -1.09 -17.60
C GLY A 163 3.18 -1.26 -17.50
N ASN A 164 2.75 -2.46 -17.08
CA ASN A 164 1.33 -2.86 -17.06
C ASN A 164 0.48 -2.06 -16.06
N LEU A 165 1.12 -1.50 -15.04
CA LEU A 165 0.46 -0.75 -13.97
C LEU A 165 0.64 0.77 -14.10
N ALA A 166 1.17 1.28 -15.22
CA ALA A 166 1.43 2.70 -15.47
C ALA A 166 0.23 3.64 -15.22
N ALA A 167 -0.99 3.14 -15.30
CA ALA A 167 -2.20 3.92 -15.04
C ALA A 167 -2.24 4.47 -13.59
N TYR A 168 -1.62 3.81 -12.63
CA TYR A 168 -1.52 4.28 -11.25
C TYR A 168 -0.65 5.54 -11.12
N GLY A 169 0.28 5.78 -12.05
CA GLY A 169 1.09 7.02 -12.10
C GLY A 169 0.27 8.30 -12.25
N ASN A 170 -1.01 8.21 -12.65
CA ASN A 170 -1.93 9.36 -12.64
C ASN A 170 -2.19 9.90 -11.21
N LEU A 171 -2.03 9.07 -10.17
CA LEU A 171 -2.10 9.53 -8.77
C LEU A 171 -1.00 10.56 -8.49
N SER A 172 0.23 10.26 -8.89
CA SER A 172 1.39 11.15 -8.76
C SER A 172 1.23 12.43 -9.57
N LEU A 173 0.66 12.34 -10.77
CA LEU A 173 0.33 13.53 -11.57
C LEU A 173 -0.67 14.44 -10.83
N GLY A 174 -1.71 13.85 -10.24
CA GLY A 174 -2.68 14.59 -9.42
C GLY A 174 -2.04 15.26 -8.20
N MET A 175 -1.17 14.53 -7.49
CA MET A 175 -0.39 15.07 -6.37
C MET A 175 0.51 16.22 -6.79
N GLN A 176 1.21 16.09 -7.92
CA GLN A 176 2.08 17.14 -8.45
C GLN A 176 1.29 18.41 -8.76
N ILE A 177 0.16 18.30 -9.47
CA ILE A 177 -0.71 19.44 -9.78
C ILE A 177 -1.20 20.13 -8.50
N TYR A 178 -1.54 19.34 -7.47
CA TYR A 178 -1.96 19.87 -6.19
C TYR A 178 -0.82 20.57 -5.44
N PHE A 179 0.39 19.99 -5.42
CA PHE A 179 1.56 20.62 -4.79
C PHE A 179 1.98 21.90 -5.51
N ASP A 180 1.91 21.94 -6.84
CA ASP A 180 2.13 23.17 -7.61
C ASP A 180 1.11 24.26 -7.22
N TYR A 181 -0.15 23.88 -7.02
CA TYR A 181 -1.16 24.79 -6.51
C TYR A 181 -0.85 25.28 -5.09
N VAL A 182 -0.47 24.38 -4.16
CA VAL A 182 -0.07 24.75 -2.79
C VAL A 182 1.12 25.72 -2.79
N ASN A 183 2.15 25.46 -3.62
CA ASN A 183 3.29 26.36 -3.77
C ASN A 183 2.87 27.74 -4.28
N SER A 184 1.89 27.81 -5.19
CA SER A 184 1.37 29.08 -5.70
C SER A 184 0.67 29.94 -4.62
N LEU A 185 0.27 29.34 -3.49
CA LEU A 185 -0.35 30.03 -2.37
C LEU A 185 0.67 30.53 -1.32
N ASP A 186 1.93 30.09 -1.38
CA ASP A 186 3.00 30.45 -0.42
C ASP A 186 2.63 30.20 1.06
N VAL A 187 1.96 29.08 1.34
CA VAL A 187 1.42 28.78 2.68
C VAL A 187 2.41 28.04 3.60
N LEU A 188 3.58 27.63 3.08
CA LEU A 188 4.59 26.87 3.82
C LEU A 188 5.75 27.74 4.32
N SER A 189 5.45 28.99 4.71
CA SER A 189 6.41 29.94 5.27
C SER A 189 7.63 30.18 4.37
N GLY A 190 7.40 30.36 3.05
CA GLY A 190 8.45 30.60 2.07
C GLY A 190 9.21 29.36 1.60
N ARG A 191 8.72 28.15 1.89
CA ARG A 191 9.26 26.89 1.35
C ARG A 191 8.35 26.31 0.29
N ASP A 192 8.88 26.02 -0.88
CA ASP A 192 8.15 25.29 -1.92
C ASP A 192 8.28 23.78 -1.72
N ILE A 193 7.21 23.03 -2.01
CA ILE A 193 7.25 21.58 -2.15
C ILE A 193 7.97 21.25 -3.46
N GLU A 194 9.10 20.56 -3.36
CA GLU A 194 9.78 19.95 -4.50
C GLU A 194 9.43 18.45 -4.53
N PHE A 195 8.55 18.07 -5.45
CA PHE A 195 8.08 16.70 -5.57
C PHE A 195 8.92 15.90 -6.57
N ILE A 196 9.65 14.91 -6.07
CA ILE A 196 10.61 14.11 -6.81
C ILE A 196 10.04 12.71 -6.98
N ILE A 197 9.73 12.33 -8.22
CA ILE A 197 9.11 11.04 -8.53
C ILE A 197 10.14 10.14 -9.21
N LYS A 198 10.21 8.89 -8.75
CA LYS A 198 11.02 7.81 -9.32
C LYS A 198 10.10 6.70 -9.82
N ASP A 199 10.20 6.38 -11.11
CA ASP A 199 9.42 5.30 -11.74
C ASP A 199 10.12 3.95 -11.52
N ASP A 200 9.65 3.18 -10.55
CA ASP A 200 10.19 1.85 -10.25
C ASP A 200 9.55 0.74 -11.08
N GLY A 201 8.56 1.06 -11.94
CA GLY A 201 7.89 0.08 -12.79
C GLY A 201 7.17 -1.04 -12.01
N TYR A 202 6.88 -0.83 -10.71
CA TYR A 202 6.40 -1.86 -9.78
C TYR A 202 7.43 -3.00 -9.55
N VAL A 203 8.72 -2.67 -9.57
CA VAL A 203 9.82 -3.62 -9.34
C VAL A 203 10.51 -3.30 -8.02
N ALA A 204 10.31 -4.15 -7.01
CA ALA A 204 10.83 -3.92 -5.65
C ALA A 204 12.35 -3.68 -5.61
N ALA A 205 13.14 -4.37 -6.44
CA ALA A 205 14.58 -4.14 -6.53
C ALA A 205 14.94 -2.71 -7.01
N GLN A 206 14.16 -2.14 -7.93
CA GLN A 206 14.35 -0.74 -8.37
C GLN A 206 13.88 0.23 -7.29
N THR A 207 12.83 -0.09 -6.54
CA THR A 207 12.37 0.72 -5.41
C THR A 207 13.47 0.89 -4.36
N ILE A 208 14.22 -0.17 -4.04
CA ILE A 208 15.35 -0.09 -3.10
C ILE A 208 16.37 0.96 -3.60
N GLU A 209 16.83 0.83 -4.84
CA GLU A 209 17.82 1.76 -5.43
C GLU A 209 17.31 3.22 -5.44
N TYR A 210 16.03 3.43 -5.74
CA TYR A 210 15.46 4.77 -5.77
C TYR A 210 15.20 5.36 -4.39
N VAL A 211 14.83 4.55 -3.40
CA VAL A 211 14.76 5.01 -2.00
C VAL A 211 16.15 5.41 -1.51
N ASP A 212 17.18 4.63 -1.82
CA ASP A 212 18.57 4.98 -1.50
C ASP A 212 18.95 6.34 -2.12
N GLU A 213 18.64 6.54 -3.41
CA GLU A 213 18.91 7.81 -4.10
C GLU A 213 18.13 8.98 -3.46
N LEU A 214 16.85 8.80 -3.15
CA LEU A 214 16.01 9.84 -2.55
C LEU A 214 16.53 10.25 -1.16
N ILE A 215 16.99 9.30 -0.36
CA ILE A 215 17.54 9.54 0.97
C ILE A 215 18.92 10.20 0.88
N GLU A 216 19.83 9.59 0.13
CA GLU A 216 21.26 9.94 0.18
C GLU A 216 21.63 11.11 -0.73
N SER A 217 21.02 11.17 -1.92
CA SER A 217 21.37 12.16 -2.95
C SER A 217 20.40 13.33 -2.97
N GLU A 218 19.10 13.05 -2.94
CA GLU A 218 18.06 14.08 -3.00
C GLU A 218 17.75 14.69 -1.63
N ASN A 219 18.16 14.04 -0.54
CA ASN A 219 17.97 14.49 0.84
C ASN A 219 16.50 14.87 1.11
N VAL A 220 15.58 13.97 0.78
CA VAL A 220 14.14 14.22 0.93
C VAL A 220 13.73 14.33 2.39
N PHE A 221 12.80 15.23 2.68
CA PHE A 221 12.25 15.39 4.03
C PHE A 221 11.27 14.27 4.38
N LEU A 222 10.52 13.79 3.40
CA LEU A 222 9.54 12.73 3.57
C LEU A 222 9.48 11.88 2.30
N LEU A 223 9.10 10.62 2.48
CA LEU A 223 8.90 9.65 1.42
C LEU A 223 7.42 9.28 1.32
N GLN A 224 7.04 8.78 0.15
CA GLN A 224 5.85 7.97 -0.05
C GLN A 224 6.18 6.89 -1.08
N GLY A 225 5.37 5.83 -1.14
CA GLY A 225 5.43 4.92 -2.26
C GLY A 225 4.11 4.20 -2.52
N LEU A 226 4.14 3.32 -3.51
CA LEU A 226 3.02 2.50 -3.94
C LEU A 226 3.48 1.06 -4.16
N GLY A 227 2.61 0.11 -3.77
CA GLY A 227 2.79 -1.32 -4.01
C GLY A 227 3.24 -2.08 -2.77
N SER A 228 2.55 -3.18 -2.45
CA SER A 228 2.88 -4.02 -1.28
C SER A 228 4.31 -4.59 -1.33
N PRO A 229 4.74 -5.31 -2.41
CA PRO A 229 6.10 -5.83 -2.47
C PRO A 229 7.16 -4.72 -2.44
N ASN A 230 6.89 -3.61 -3.11
CA ASN A 230 7.78 -2.45 -3.17
C ASN A 230 8.00 -1.84 -1.78
N GLY A 231 6.91 -1.64 -1.03
CA GLY A 231 6.95 -1.05 0.30
C GLY A 231 7.65 -1.95 1.30
N LEU A 232 7.32 -3.25 1.30
CA LEU A 232 7.94 -4.22 2.21
C LEU A 232 9.45 -4.29 2.00
N ALA A 233 9.92 -4.17 0.76
CA ALA A 233 11.35 -4.18 0.43
C ALA A 233 12.16 -3.01 1.00
N VAL A 234 11.51 -1.91 1.38
CA VAL A 234 12.16 -0.70 1.92
C VAL A 234 11.67 -0.32 3.32
N TYR A 235 10.80 -1.16 3.91
CA TYR A 235 10.05 -0.82 5.11
C TYR A 235 10.96 -0.59 6.33
N ASP A 236 11.80 -1.57 6.62
CA ASP A 236 12.78 -1.53 7.72
C ASP A 236 13.74 -0.36 7.52
N LYS A 237 14.34 -0.23 6.32
CA LYS A 237 15.29 0.84 6.01
C LYS A 237 14.72 2.23 6.29
N ILE A 238 13.50 2.51 5.83
CA ILE A 238 12.88 3.83 6.00
C ILE A 238 12.64 4.13 7.48
N ASN A 239 12.28 3.12 8.27
CA ASN A 239 12.06 3.26 9.71
C ASN A 239 13.37 3.38 10.49
N ASP A 240 14.39 2.60 10.12
CA ASP A 240 15.75 2.68 10.68
C ASP A 240 16.38 4.07 10.45
N GLU A 241 16.10 4.70 9.30
CA GLU A 241 16.54 6.07 8.98
C GLU A 241 15.65 7.16 9.60
N CYS A 242 14.57 6.76 10.29
CA CYS A 242 13.57 7.65 10.88
C CYS A 242 13.03 8.69 9.88
N ILE A 243 12.67 8.25 8.66
CA ILE A 243 12.17 9.14 7.62
C ILE A 243 10.64 9.05 7.58
N PRO A 244 9.91 10.17 7.73
CA PRO A 244 8.47 10.17 7.61
C PRO A 244 8.00 9.56 6.29
N HIS A 245 7.17 8.53 6.41
CA HIS A 245 6.61 7.77 5.29
C HIS A 245 5.08 7.66 5.40
N PRO A 246 4.37 8.81 5.42
CA PRO A 246 2.95 8.83 5.68
C PRO A 246 2.13 8.38 4.47
N PHE A 247 0.96 7.81 4.75
CA PHE A 247 -0.06 7.49 3.74
C PHE A 247 0.47 6.66 2.57
N TYR A 248 1.20 5.59 2.90
CA TYR A 248 1.68 4.63 1.93
C TYR A 248 0.53 4.11 1.08
N LEU A 249 0.71 4.04 -0.25
CA LEU A 249 -0.35 3.67 -1.20
C LEU A 249 -0.43 2.15 -1.34
N SER A 250 -0.75 1.50 -0.22
CA SER A 250 -1.13 0.10 -0.14
C SER A 250 -1.91 -0.16 1.16
N GLY A 251 -2.86 -1.09 1.11
CA GLY A 251 -3.59 -1.64 2.26
C GLY A 251 -2.95 -2.90 2.84
N HIS A 252 -1.67 -3.19 2.58
CA HIS A 252 -0.99 -4.31 3.24
C HIS A 252 -1.06 -4.15 4.78
N PRO A 253 -1.37 -5.21 5.55
CA PRO A 253 -1.55 -5.11 7.00
C PRO A 253 -0.32 -4.56 7.74
N ALA A 254 0.90 -4.88 7.26
CA ALA A 254 2.17 -4.43 7.84
C ALA A 254 2.20 -2.93 8.20
N TRP A 255 1.52 -2.05 7.46
CA TRP A 255 1.48 -0.60 7.77
C TRP A 255 0.75 -0.23 9.06
N GLY A 256 0.13 -1.19 9.74
CA GLY A 256 -0.51 -1.04 11.04
C GLY A 256 0.35 -1.53 12.21
N ASP A 257 1.67 -1.52 12.07
CA ASP A 257 2.64 -1.79 13.15
C ASP A 257 3.35 -0.48 13.60
N PRO A 258 2.67 0.38 14.38
CA PRO A 258 3.28 1.62 14.86
C PRO A 258 4.36 1.40 15.94
N VAL A 259 4.49 0.18 16.47
CA VAL A 259 5.46 -0.12 17.54
C VAL A 259 6.84 -0.32 16.94
N ASN A 260 6.96 -1.19 15.93
CA ASN A 260 8.27 -1.44 15.31
C ASN A 260 8.52 -0.51 14.12
N HIS A 261 7.47 0.05 13.51
CA HIS A 261 7.59 0.89 12.32
C HIS A 261 6.80 2.20 12.40
N PRO A 262 7.09 3.05 13.41
CA PRO A 262 6.32 4.27 13.68
C PRO A 262 6.38 5.34 12.58
N TRP A 263 7.33 5.24 11.63
CA TRP A 263 7.53 6.24 10.58
C TRP A 263 6.69 5.98 9.33
N THR A 264 6.20 4.76 9.14
CA THR A 264 5.30 4.43 8.02
C THR A 264 3.87 4.34 8.51
N THR A 265 2.96 4.98 7.80
CA THR A 265 1.53 4.83 8.04
C THR A 265 0.82 4.60 6.72
N SER A 266 -0.32 3.90 6.75
CA SER A 266 -1.24 3.84 5.61
C SER A 266 -2.50 4.66 5.89
N ARG A 267 -3.19 5.04 4.83
CA ARG A 267 -4.55 5.61 4.89
C ARG A 267 -5.60 4.63 4.35
N GLN A 268 -5.17 3.48 3.88
CA GLN A 268 -6.04 2.48 3.27
C GLN A 268 -6.52 1.50 4.33
N MET A 269 -7.71 0.95 4.11
CA MET A 269 -8.17 -0.20 4.88
C MET A 269 -7.22 -1.38 4.63
N SER A 270 -6.93 -2.16 5.67
CA SER A 270 -6.15 -3.38 5.52
C SER A 270 -6.87 -4.34 4.55
N TYR A 271 -6.15 -4.90 3.58
CA TYR A 271 -6.67 -5.90 2.65
C TYR A 271 -7.21 -7.14 3.37
N SER A 272 -6.60 -7.51 4.51
CA SER A 272 -7.07 -8.61 5.34
C SER A 272 -8.40 -8.27 6.03
N THR A 273 -8.58 -7.00 6.44
CA THR A 273 -9.86 -6.50 6.96
C THR A 273 -10.93 -6.48 5.85
N GLU A 274 -10.57 -6.01 4.65
CA GLU A 274 -11.48 -6.02 3.50
C GLU A 274 -11.91 -7.45 3.11
N ALA A 275 -10.99 -8.41 3.16
CA ALA A 275 -11.29 -9.83 2.93
C ALA A 275 -12.31 -10.39 3.95
N MET A 276 -12.13 -10.10 5.24
CA MET A 276 -13.08 -10.49 6.28
C MET A 276 -14.45 -9.83 6.12
N LEU A 277 -14.49 -8.59 5.62
CA LEU A 277 -15.75 -7.93 5.28
C LEU A 277 -16.51 -8.66 4.17
N TRP A 278 -15.81 -9.23 3.16
CA TRP A 278 -16.46 -10.07 2.15
C TRP A 278 -17.07 -11.33 2.76
N GLY A 279 -16.36 -11.98 3.68
CA GLY A 279 -16.89 -13.11 4.44
C GLY A 279 -18.15 -12.77 5.24
N THR A 280 -18.10 -11.66 5.98
CA THR A 280 -19.23 -11.13 6.76
C THR A 280 -20.41 -10.78 5.86
N TRP A 281 -20.13 -10.23 4.67
CA TRP A 281 -21.14 -9.97 3.66
C TRP A 281 -21.81 -11.25 3.16
N ILE A 282 -21.04 -12.32 2.88
CA ILE A 282 -21.56 -13.64 2.49
C ILE A 282 -22.50 -14.18 3.59
N LYS A 283 -22.05 -14.18 4.85
CA LYS A 283 -22.84 -14.63 6.01
C LYS A 283 -24.20 -13.92 6.09
N THR A 284 -24.19 -12.60 5.87
CA THR A 284 -25.38 -11.76 6.00
C THR A 284 -26.32 -11.87 4.80
N ASN A 285 -25.78 -11.92 3.58
CA ASN A 285 -26.57 -11.78 2.35
C ASN A 285 -26.92 -13.10 1.68
N LEU A 286 -26.20 -14.18 2.01
CA LEU A 286 -26.42 -15.52 1.45
C LEU A 286 -26.87 -16.54 2.50
N ALA A 287 -27.45 -16.08 3.63
CA ALA A 287 -27.82 -16.91 4.77
C ALA A 287 -28.61 -18.20 4.41
N ASP A 288 -29.52 -18.13 3.44
CA ASP A 288 -30.33 -19.28 3.00
C ASP A 288 -29.57 -20.29 2.11
N GLN A 289 -28.35 -19.96 1.70
CA GLN A 289 -27.48 -20.77 0.81
C GLN A 289 -26.25 -21.32 1.55
N LEU A 290 -26.05 -20.95 2.81
CA LEU A 290 -24.88 -21.35 3.58
C LEU A 290 -24.90 -22.86 3.93
N PRO A 291 -23.73 -23.52 4.00
CA PRO A 291 -22.42 -22.96 3.66
C PRO A 291 -22.14 -22.97 2.14
N VAL A 292 -21.47 -21.92 1.66
CA VAL A 292 -21.09 -21.73 0.25
C VAL A 292 -19.67 -22.19 -0.05
N THR A 293 -19.38 -22.62 -1.27
CA THR A 293 -18.00 -22.69 -1.81
C THR A 293 -17.60 -21.34 -2.38
N VAL A 294 -16.36 -20.91 -2.12
CA VAL A 294 -15.83 -19.63 -2.60
C VAL A 294 -14.56 -19.87 -3.40
N ALA A 295 -14.38 -19.19 -4.52
CA ALA A 295 -13.08 -19.09 -5.18
C ALA A 295 -12.59 -17.65 -5.17
N GLY A 296 -11.28 -17.43 -5.08
CA GLY A 296 -10.66 -16.12 -5.19
C GLY A 296 -9.64 -16.10 -6.32
N LEU A 297 -9.64 -15.06 -7.15
CA LEU A 297 -8.55 -14.78 -8.08
C LEU A 297 -7.65 -13.71 -7.47
N VAL A 298 -6.43 -14.09 -7.11
CA VAL A 298 -5.48 -13.21 -6.40
C VAL A 298 -4.19 -13.03 -7.21
N MET A 299 -3.50 -11.90 -7.03
CA MET A 299 -2.18 -11.71 -7.64
C MET A 299 -1.11 -12.51 -6.88
N ASP A 300 -0.17 -13.12 -7.58
CA ASP A 300 0.93 -13.88 -6.98
C ASP A 300 2.06 -12.97 -6.48
N ASN A 301 1.75 -12.16 -5.46
CA ASN A 301 2.67 -11.27 -4.76
C ASN A 301 2.10 -10.87 -3.38
N ASP A 302 2.81 -10.04 -2.61
CA ASP A 302 2.39 -9.64 -1.25
C ASP A 302 1.03 -8.90 -1.21
N PHE A 303 0.59 -8.29 -2.31
CA PHE A 303 -0.74 -7.70 -2.39
C PHE A 303 -1.82 -8.79 -2.37
N GLY A 304 -1.71 -9.79 -3.25
CA GLY A 304 -2.72 -10.84 -3.35
C GLY A 304 -2.66 -11.81 -2.17
N LEU A 305 -1.45 -12.07 -1.65
CA LEU A 305 -1.25 -12.90 -0.48
C LEU A 305 -1.98 -12.33 0.76
N ALA A 306 -1.97 -11.01 0.97
CA ALA A 306 -2.67 -10.39 2.10
C ALA A 306 -4.19 -10.59 2.05
N TYR A 307 -4.81 -10.58 0.85
CA TYR A 307 -6.22 -10.92 0.66
C TYR A 307 -6.47 -12.42 0.86
N GLU A 308 -5.61 -13.27 0.28
CA GLU A 308 -5.70 -14.72 0.39
C GLU A 308 -5.68 -15.14 1.86
N MET A 309 -4.67 -14.72 2.63
CA MET A 309 -4.55 -15.03 4.06
C MET A 309 -5.75 -14.48 4.86
N GLY A 310 -6.17 -13.24 4.58
CA GLY A 310 -7.30 -12.64 5.30
C GLY A 310 -8.63 -13.38 5.07
N PHE A 311 -8.88 -13.84 3.83
CA PHE A 311 -10.09 -14.59 3.52
C PHE A 311 -10.01 -16.04 3.98
N GLU A 312 -8.83 -16.67 3.89
CA GLU A 312 -8.59 -18.01 4.39
C GLU A 312 -8.82 -18.07 5.91
N ALA A 313 -8.26 -17.14 6.68
CA ALA A 313 -8.51 -17.02 8.11
C ALA A 313 -10.00 -16.85 8.44
N TYR A 314 -10.74 -16.07 7.64
CA TYR A 314 -12.20 -15.98 7.79
C TYR A 314 -12.88 -17.34 7.56
N ALA A 315 -12.55 -18.03 6.47
CA ALA A 315 -13.17 -19.29 6.08
C ALA A 315 -12.91 -20.40 7.12
N GLU A 316 -11.68 -20.50 7.62
CA GLU A 316 -11.29 -21.47 8.66
C GLU A 316 -12.05 -21.26 9.97
N ASN A 317 -12.26 -20.00 10.37
CA ASN A 317 -13.00 -19.65 11.57
C ASN A 317 -14.53 -19.71 11.40
N ASN A 318 -15.04 -19.77 10.16
CA ASN A 318 -16.47 -19.76 9.85
C ASN A 318 -16.89 -20.87 8.86
N PRO A 319 -16.66 -22.16 9.19
CA PRO A 319 -16.92 -23.29 8.30
C PRO A 319 -18.42 -23.51 8.03
N ASP A 320 -19.30 -22.94 8.84
CA ASP A 320 -20.76 -22.89 8.63
C ASP A 320 -21.19 -21.82 7.62
N VAL A 321 -20.29 -20.89 7.28
CA VAL A 321 -20.48 -19.88 6.23
C VAL A 321 -19.77 -20.30 4.94
N VAL A 322 -18.49 -20.63 5.01
CA VAL A 322 -17.65 -21.03 3.87
C VAL A 322 -17.20 -22.47 4.07
N LYS A 323 -17.76 -23.41 3.29
CA LYS A 323 -17.38 -24.84 3.41
C LYS A 323 -16.04 -25.16 2.77
N GLU A 324 -15.65 -24.40 1.75
CA GLU A 324 -14.42 -24.59 0.99
C GLU A 324 -14.05 -23.26 0.31
N TYR A 325 -12.77 -22.89 0.40
CA TYR A 325 -12.19 -21.74 -0.27
C TYR A 325 -11.08 -22.19 -1.22
N LEU A 326 -11.13 -21.72 -2.47
CA LEU A 326 -10.10 -21.97 -3.48
C LEU A 326 -9.43 -20.65 -3.92
N PRO A 327 -8.26 -20.29 -3.38
CA PRO A 327 -7.45 -19.23 -3.96
C PRO A 327 -6.75 -19.71 -5.23
N VAL A 328 -6.83 -18.92 -6.29
CA VAL A 328 -6.13 -19.14 -7.56
C VAL A 328 -5.26 -17.93 -7.84
N ARG A 329 -3.94 -18.15 -7.82
CA ARG A 329 -2.96 -17.09 -8.01
C ARG A 329 -2.68 -16.82 -9.48
N HIS A 330 -2.49 -15.54 -9.80
CA HIS A 330 -2.14 -15.04 -11.12
C HIS A 330 -0.81 -14.28 -11.10
N ASP A 331 0.12 -14.67 -11.95
CA ASP A 331 1.36 -13.93 -12.18
C ASP A 331 1.02 -12.55 -12.80
N PRO A 332 1.34 -11.41 -12.15
CA PRO A 332 1.07 -10.08 -12.68
C PRO A 332 1.72 -9.77 -14.05
N ALA A 333 2.76 -10.52 -14.42
CA ALA A 333 3.41 -10.40 -15.73
C ALA A 333 2.73 -11.24 -16.82
N ALA A 334 1.83 -12.16 -16.46
CA ALA A 334 1.18 -13.04 -17.42
C ALA A 334 0.15 -12.27 -18.28
N PRO A 335 0.09 -12.54 -19.60
CA PRO A 335 -0.75 -11.77 -20.51
C PRO A 335 -2.24 -12.17 -20.50
N THR A 336 -2.61 -13.29 -19.86
CA THR A 336 -3.98 -13.82 -19.86
C THR A 336 -4.31 -14.55 -18.57
N LEU A 337 -5.61 -14.61 -18.24
CA LEU A 337 -6.18 -15.31 -17.08
C LEU A 337 -6.79 -16.69 -17.43
N THR A 338 -6.44 -17.25 -18.59
CA THR A 338 -7.18 -18.40 -19.15
C THR A 338 -7.12 -19.63 -18.24
N ASN A 339 -5.96 -19.91 -17.66
CA ASN A 339 -5.77 -21.09 -16.83
C ASN A 339 -6.48 -20.92 -15.50
N GLU A 340 -6.36 -19.75 -14.90
CA GLU A 340 -6.96 -19.37 -13.62
C GLU A 340 -8.48 -19.47 -13.70
N VAL A 341 -9.08 -18.86 -14.73
CA VAL A 341 -10.54 -18.93 -14.97
C VAL A 341 -11.00 -20.36 -15.28
N THR A 342 -10.18 -21.16 -15.97
CA THR A 342 -10.50 -22.58 -16.22
C THR A 342 -10.53 -23.38 -14.92
N THR A 343 -9.55 -23.16 -14.03
CA THR A 343 -9.49 -23.79 -12.71
C THR A 343 -10.69 -23.40 -11.86
N ILE A 344 -11.01 -22.10 -11.77
CA ILE A 344 -12.17 -21.60 -11.02
C ILE A 344 -13.48 -22.17 -11.59
N SER A 345 -13.63 -22.21 -12.92
CA SER A 345 -14.81 -22.79 -13.54
C SER A 345 -14.95 -24.29 -13.30
N ALA A 346 -13.84 -25.02 -13.17
CA ALA A 346 -13.87 -26.45 -12.85
C ALA A 346 -14.20 -26.72 -11.39
N PHE A 347 -13.89 -25.77 -10.50
CA PHE A 347 -14.25 -25.80 -9.09
C PHE A 347 -15.75 -25.56 -8.85
N ASP A 348 -16.43 -24.86 -9.76
CA ASP A 348 -17.87 -24.56 -9.71
C ASP A 348 -18.30 -23.91 -8.37
N PRO A 349 -17.70 -22.76 -7.99
CA PRO A 349 -17.99 -22.13 -6.71
C PRO A 349 -19.38 -21.48 -6.69
N ASP A 350 -19.99 -21.45 -5.51
CA ASP A 350 -21.21 -20.67 -5.26
C ASP A 350 -20.92 -19.14 -5.33
N VAL A 351 -19.69 -18.72 -4.98
CA VAL A 351 -19.22 -17.30 -4.99
C VAL A 351 -17.82 -17.20 -5.61
N PHE A 352 -17.59 -16.20 -6.48
CA PHE A 352 -16.30 -15.85 -7.08
C PHE A 352 -16.09 -14.33 -7.09
#